data_AF-A0A920MFV6-F1
#
_entry.id   AF-A0A920MFV6-F1
#
_cell.length_a   1.000
_cell.length_b   1.000
_cell.length_c   1.000
_cell.angle_alpha   90.00
_cell.angle_beta   90.00
_cell.angle_gamma   90.00
#
_symmetry.space_group_name_H-M   'P 1'
#
loop_
_entity.id
_entity.type
_entity.pdbx_description
1 polymer ?
#
loop_
_entity_poly.entity_id
_entity_poly.type
_entity_poly.pdbx_seq_one_letter_code
_entity_poly.pdbx_strand_id
1 'polypeptide(L)' 'MKFTDHFVIGSDQVASFDEQILGKPGSYDNALNNFKMFRGKSVFFYAGVSLRNESLGINRNGLETTEIRFKDYSDEE' A
#
# COMPACT_ATOMS: atom_id res chain seq x y z
N MET A 1 16.73 -8.03 -20.99
CA MET A 1 15.92 -8.43 -19.82
C MET A 1 15.72 -9.95 -19.87
N LYS A 2 15.38 -10.63 -18.76
CA LYS A 2 15.32 -12.12 -18.73
C LYS A 2 14.04 -12.71 -19.35
N PHE A 3 12.98 -11.92 -19.53
CA PHE A 3 11.64 -12.39 -19.93
C PHE A 3 11.03 -11.53 -21.04
N THR A 4 11.71 -11.44 -22.19
CA THR A 4 11.35 -10.53 -23.29
C THR A 4 9.95 -10.78 -23.87
N ASP A 5 9.55 -12.06 -24.00
CA ASP A 5 8.29 -12.47 -24.60
C ASP A 5 7.16 -12.77 -23.59
N HIS A 6 7.35 -12.38 -22.33
CA HIS A 6 6.37 -12.64 -21.28
C HIS A 6 5.62 -11.37 -20.92
N PHE A 7 4.38 -11.54 -20.45
CA PHE A 7 3.70 -10.54 -19.65
C PHE A 7 4.23 -10.61 -18.22
N VAL A 8 4.95 -9.58 -17.80
CA VAL A 8 5.47 -9.42 -16.44
C VAL A 8 4.58 -8.43 -15.72
N ILE A 9 4.04 -8.85 -14.57
CA ILE A 9 3.27 -7.99 -13.68
C ILE A 9 4.16 -7.65 -12.47
N GLY A 10 4.36 -6.36 -12.24
CA GLY A 10 4.93 -5.84 -11.00
C GLY A 10 3.84 -5.13 -10.21
N SER A 11 3.93 -5.19 -8.88
CA SER A 11 3.08 -4.38 -8.01
C SER A 11 3.84 -3.98 -6.76
N ASP A 12 3.50 -2.82 -6.23
CA ASP A 12 3.96 -2.34 -4.93
C ASP A 12 2.82 -1.63 -4.22
N GLN A 13 2.78 -1.71 -2.89
CA GLN A 13 1.76 -1.07 -2.09
C GLN A 13 2.38 -0.34 -0.91
N VAL A 14 1.94 0.91 -0.69
CA VAL A 14 2.30 1.72 0.47
C VAL A 14 1.07 2.17 1.24
N ALA A 15 1.18 2.25 2.56
CA ALA A 15 0.17 2.84 3.42
C ALA A 15 0.56 4.29 3.74
N SER A 16 -0.43 5.15 3.90
CA SER A 16 -0.25 6.54 4.30
C SER A 16 -1.27 6.95 5.35
N PHE A 17 -0.81 7.70 6.33
CA PHE A 17 -1.62 8.28 7.38
C PHE A 17 -1.17 9.73 7.60
N ASP A 18 -2.12 10.66 7.64
CA ASP A 18 -1.86 12.11 7.73
C ASP A 18 -0.76 12.56 6.74
N GLU A 19 -0.89 12.13 5.47
CA GLU A 19 0.02 12.42 4.34
C GLU A 19 1.46 11.87 4.47
N GLN A 20 1.75 11.07 5.50
CA GLN A 20 3.05 10.42 5.68
C GLN A 20 3.00 8.96 5.25
N ILE A 21 4.05 8.48 4.57
CA ILE A 21 4.18 7.06 4.22
C ILE A 21 4.54 6.26 5.47
N LEU A 22 3.77 5.22 5.72
CA LEU A 22 4.00 4.29 6.82
C LEU A 22 4.85 3.11 6.33
N GLY A 23 5.95 2.87 7.04
CA GLY A 23 6.73 1.65 6.90
C GLY A 23 6.16 0.49 7.70
N LYS A 24 6.81 -0.67 7.63
CA LYS A 24 6.53 -1.76 8.57
C LYS A 24 6.88 -1.29 9.99
N PRO A 25 6.02 -1.52 10.99
CA PRO A 25 6.22 -1.02 12.35
C PRO A 25 7.45 -1.63 13.04
N GLY A 26 7.91 -2.80 12.61
CA GLY A 26 9.13 -3.45 13.11
C GLY A 26 9.00 -4.09 14.51
N SER A 27 8.09 -3.61 15.35
CA SER A 27 7.77 -4.17 16.66
C SER A 27 6.26 -4.12 16.95
N TYR A 28 5.83 -4.89 17.95
CA TYR A 28 4.46 -4.85 18.45
C TYR A 28 4.07 -3.46 18.97
N ASP A 29 4.92 -2.85 19.81
CA ASP A 29 4.62 -1.53 20.41
C ASP A 29 4.43 -0.44 19.36
N ASN A 30 5.26 -0.44 18.31
CA ASN A 30 5.11 0.48 17.18
C ASN A 30 3.82 0.22 16.39
N ALA A 31 3.46 -1.04 16.20
CA ALA A 31 2.20 -1.39 15.55
C ALA A 31 1.02 -0.90 16.38
N LEU A 32 1.02 -1.15 17.70
CA LEU A 32 -0.02 -0.70 18.61
C LEU A 32 -0.15 0.83 18.61
N ASN A 33 0.97 1.56 18.65
CA ASN A 33 0.97 3.02 18.55
C ASN A 33 0.36 3.52 17.24
N ASN A 34 0.67 2.87 16.11
CA ASN A 34 0.04 3.18 14.82
C ASN A 34 -1.49 3.01 14.89
N PHE A 35 -1.97 1.88 15.43
CA PHE A 35 -3.42 1.67 15.61
C PHE A 35 -4.04 2.79 16.48
N LYS A 36 -3.45 3.09 17.65
CA LYS A 36 -3.94 4.19 18.50
C LYS A 36 -4.04 5.52 17.75
N MET A 37 -3.08 5.83 16.86
CA MET A 37 -3.11 7.03 16.02
C MET A 37 -4.24 7.02 14.98
N PHE A 38 -4.62 5.85 14.46
CA PHE A 38 -5.61 5.73 13.40
C PHE A 38 -7.06 5.86 13.89
N ARG A 39 -7.31 5.81 15.20
CA ARG A 39 -8.67 5.89 15.79
C ARG A 39 -9.47 7.07 15.26
N GLY A 40 -10.68 6.78 14.80
CA GLY A 40 -11.61 7.76 14.24
C GLY A 40 -11.15 8.43 12.93
N LYS A 41 -10.02 8.02 12.36
CA LYS A 41 -9.38 8.62 11.18
C LYS A 41 -9.31 7.63 10.01
N SER A 42 -8.83 8.14 8.88
CA SER A 42 -8.63 7.36 7.66
C SER A 42 -7.14 7.08 7.42
N VAL A 43 -6.86 5.86 6.99
CA VAL A 43 -5.55 5.44 6.45
C VAL A 43 -5.75 5.14 4.97
N PHE A 44 -4.86 5.63 4.12
CA PHE A 44 -4.93 5.44 2.67
C PHE A 44 -3.90 4.40 2.25
N PHE A 45 -4.31 3.45 1.43
CA PHE A 45 -3.42 2.49 0.79
C PHE A 45 -3.34 2.77 -0.70
N TYR A 46 -2.12 2.96 -1.20
CA TYR A 46 -1.83 3.18 -2.61
C TYR A 46 -1.23 1.90 -3.18
N ALA A 47 -1.91 1.28 -4.14
CA ALA A 47 -1.44 0.10 -4.84
C ALA A 47 -1.05 0.46 -6.26
N GLY A 48 0.25 0.47 -6.54
CA GLY A 48 0.80 0.59 -7.88
C GLY A 48 0.86 -0.77 -8.57
N VAL A 49 0.54 -0.81 -9.86
CA VAL A 49 0.68 -2.00 -10.71
C VAL A 49 1.34 -1.62 -12.03
N SER A 50 2.18 -2.50 -12.55
CA SER A 50 2.83 -2.36 -13.85
C SER A 50 2.68 -3.65 -14.64
N LEU A 51 2.29 -3.54 -15.92
CA LEU A 51 2.25 -4.63 -16.88
C LEU A 51 3.26 -4.32 -18.00
N ARG A 52 4.22 -5.22 -18.18
CA ARG A 52 5.26 -5.10 -19.19
C ARG A 52 5.33 -6.35 -20.07
N ASN A 53 5.49 -6.15 -21.38
CA ASN A 53 5.92 -7.17 -22.32
C ASN A 53 6.85 -6.48 -23.32
N GLU A 54 8.12 -6.92 -23.40
CA GLU A 54 9.12 -6.20 -24.19
C GLU A 54 8.97 -6.45 -25.68
N SER A 55 8.71 -7.68 -26.11
CA SER A 55 8.59 -8.00 -27.54
C SER A 55 7.35 -7.37 -28.18
N LEU A 56 6.29 -7.14 -27.39
CA LEU A 56 5.10 -6.41 -27.82
C LEU A 56 5.17 -4.90 -27.55
N GLY A 57 6.24 -4.39 -26.94
CA GLY A 57 6.38 -2.98 -26.57
C GLY A 57 5.33 -2.50 -25.54
N ILE A 58 4.74 -3.41 -24.76
CA ILE A 58 3.74 -3.10 -23.76
C ILE A 58 4.43 -2.60 -22.49
N ASN A 59 4.01 -1.42 -22.06
CA ASN A 59 4.31 -0.84 -20.77
C ASN A 59 3.06 -0.08 -20.33
N ARG A 60 2.37 -0.58 -19.30
CA ARG A 60 1.17 0.02 -18.74
C ARG A 60 1.33 0.08 -17.23
N ASN A 61 0.88 1.17 -16.64
CA ASN A 61 0.92 1.36 -15.20
C ASN A 61 -0.48 1.77 -14.73
N GLY A 62 -0.82 1.36 -13.51
CA GLY A 62 -2.03 1.75 -12.80
C GLY A 62 -1.72 2.09 -11.36
N LEU A 63 -2.53 2.95 -10.78
CA LEU A 63 -2.49 3.31 -9.37
C LEU A 63 -3.93 3.30 -8.86
N GLU A 64 -4.18 2.51 -7.83
CA GLU A 64 -5.48 2.48 -7.15
C GLU A 64 -5.30 2.93 -5.69
N THR A 65 -6.28 3.65 -5.16
CA THR A 65 -6.26 4.13 -3.77
C THR A 65 -7.46 3.59 -3.01
N THR A 66 -7.19 2.96 -1.88
CA THR A 66 -8.22 2.48 -0.96
C THR A 66 -8.16 3.29 0.34
N GLU A 67 -9.28 3.92 0.70
CA GLU A 67 -9.44 4.57 2.00
C GLU A 67 -9.98 3.57 3.03
N ILE A 68 -9.27 3.40 4.14
CA ILE A 68 -9.70 2.62 5.29
C ILE A 68 -10.06 3.57 6.43
N ARG A 69 -11.36 3.71 6.71
CA ARG A 69 -11.85 4.50 7.83
C ARG A 69 -11.94 3.64 9.09
N PHE A 70 -11.12 3.96 10.07
CA PHE A 70 -11.12 3.29 11.35
C PHE A 70 -12.24 3.82 12.25
N LYS A 71 -12.80 2.92 13.06
CA LYS A 71 -13.68 3.30 14.17
C LYS A 71 -12.87 4.09 15.20
N ASP A 72 -13.58 4.81 16.06
CA ASP A 72 -13.00 5.35 17.29
C ASP A 72 -13.17 4.28 18.39
N TYR A 73 -12.16 3.42 18.54
CA TYR A 73 -12.14 2.28 19.46
C TYR A 73 -11.34 2.58 20.72
N SER A 74 -11.62 1.89 21.83
CA SER A 74 -10.89 2.07 23.08
C SER A 74 -9.55 1.32 23.11
N ASP A 75 -8.82 1.40 24.23
CA ASP A 75 -7.58 0.61 24.45
C ASP A 75 -7.88 -0.86 24.78
N GLU A 76 -9.09 -1.17 25.20
CA GLU A 76 -9.55 -2.52 25.56
C GLU A 76 -10.11 -3.32 24.38
N GLU A 77 -10.50 -2.65 23.29
CA GLU A 77 -10.93 -3.24 22.01
C GLU A 77 -9.73 -3.54 21.10
#